data_AF-A0A356B1U3-F1
#
_entry.id   AF-A0A356B1U3-F1
#
_cell.length_a   1.000
_cell.length_b   1.000
_cell.length_c   1.000
_cell.angle_alpha   90.00
_cell.angle_beta   90.00
_cell.angle_gamma   90.00
#
_symmetry.space_group_name_H-M   'P 1'
#
loop_
_entity.id
_entity.type
_entity.pdbx_description
1 polymer ?
#
loop_
_entity_poly.entity_id
_entity_poly.type
_entity_poly.pdbx_seq_one_letter_code
_entity_poly.pdbx_strand_id
1 'polypeptide(L)'
;IINMNTEVPYYNLEFHKELLKRAVLIGIKYIQPMMDNSIATDSFRQEAFFALCSVARAYNIGVLVENKENECAVDHYFEELFKKELQVKPKFIFNPAEFVKVDAHPFFHRFYRSRLKNDIIILRIN
;
A
#
# COMPACT_ATOMS: atom_id res chain seq x y z
N ILE A 1 -4.35 4.04 15.11
CA ILE A 1 -4.08 2.95 14.14
C ILE A 1 -2.81 2.25 14.59
N ILE A 2 -2.82 0.93 14.80
CA ILE A 2 -1.60 0.18 15.13
C ILE A 2 -1.06 -0.41 13.83
N ASN A 3 0.03 0.15 13.34
CA ASN A 3 0.70 -0.27 12.11
C ASN A 3 2.11 -0.80 12.39
N MET A 4 2.56 -1.70 11.54
CA MET A 4 3.92 -2.23 11.56
C MET A 4 4.56 -1.98 10.19
N ASN A 5 5.66 -1.23 10.16
CA ASN A 5 6.46 -1.04 8.95
C ASN A 5 7.48 -2.16 8.81
N THR A 6 7.75 -2.63 7.60
CA THR A 6 8.76 -3.64 7.31
C THR A 6 9.67 -3.16 6.18
N GLU A 7 10.95 -3.51 6.28
CA GLU A 7 11.92 -3.29 5.20
C GLU A 7 11.96 -4.48 4.22
N VAL A 8 11.07 -5.45 4.41
CA VAL A 8 11.02 -6.64 3.56
C VAL A 8 10.09 -6.36 2.37
N PRO A 9 10.54 -6.66 1.14
CA PRO A 9 9.72 -6.43 -0.04
C PRO A 9 8.41 -7.20 -0.01
N TYR A 10 7.31 -6.56 -0.43
CA TYR A 10 5.95 -7.12 -0.44
C TYR A 10 5.83 -8.49 -1.15
N TYR A 11 6.69 -8.77 -2.12
CA TYR A 11 6.70 -10.01 -2.89
C TYR A 11 7.34 -11.20 -2.15
N ASN A 12 7.92 -11.00 -0.96
CA ASN A 12 8.37 -12.11 -0.11
C ASN A 12 7.21 -12.64 0.75
N LEU A 13 6.34 -13.44 0.13
CA LEU A 13 5.11 -13.91 0.76
C LEU A 13 5.32 -14.78 1.99
N GLU A 14 6.35 -15.63 2.01
CA GLU A 14 6.61 -16.53 3.14
C GLU A 14 6.99 -15.74 4.40
N PHE A 15 7.82 -14.71 4.26
CA PHE A 15 8.13 -13.80 5.36
C PHE A 15 6.86 -13.13 5.89
N HIS A 16 6.03 -12.57 4.99
CA HIS A 16 4.83 -11.84 5.39
C HIS A 16 3.77 -12.75 6.03
N LYS A 17 3.61 -14.00 5.57
CA LYS A 17 2.73 -14.98 6.21
C LYS A 17 3.14 -15.21 7.67
N GLU A 18 4.43 -15.39 7.93
CA GLU A 18 4.94 -15.59 9.29
C GLU A 18 4.79 -14.32 10.14
N LEU A 19 5.03 -13.15 9.55
CA LEU A 19 4.83 -11.87 10.21
C LEU A 19 3.36 -11.68 10.62
N LEU A 20 2.41 -11.95 9.73
CA LEU A 20 0.98 -11.77 9.98
C LEU A 20 0.47 -12.63 11.14
N LYS A 21 0.96 -13.88 11.26
CA LYS A 21 0.66 -14.74 12.42
C LYS A 21 1.09 -14.13 13.74
N ARG A 22 2.22 -13.42 13.76
CA ARG A 22 2.72 -12.75 14.98
C ARG A 22 1.98 -11.45 15.21
N ALA A 23 1.76 -10.68 14.14
CA ALA A 23 1.08 -9.40 14.14
C ALA A 23 -0.34 -9.50 14.72
N VAL A 24 -1.08 -10.57 14.42
CA VAL A 24 -2.42 -10.79 14.99
C VAL A 24 -2.38 -11.00 16.51
N LEU A 25 -1.35 -11.68 17.05
CA LEU A 25 -1.22 -11.94 18.49
C LEU A 25 -0.98 -10.66 19.31
N ILE A 26 -0.30 -9.68 18.72
CA ILE A 26 -0.01 -8.38 19.36
C ILE A 26 -1.01 -7.28 18.95
N GLY A 27 -2.07 -7.64 18.22
CA GLY A 27 -3.16 -6.71 17.89
C GLY A 27 -2.84 -5.68 16.80
N ILE A 28 -1.83 -5.92 15.95
CA ILE A 28 -1.58 -5.09 14.76
C ILE A 28 -2.82 -5.10 13.86
N LYS A 29 -3.17 -3.93 13.32
CA LYS A 29 -4.29 -3.78 12.38
C LYS A 29 -3.83 -3.58 10.94
N TYR A 30 -2.59 -3.13 10.76
CA TYR A 30 -2.03 -2.88 9.44
C TYR A 30 -0.55 -3.21 9.35
N ILE A 31 -0.12 -3.75 8.22
CA ILE A 31 1.30 -3.86 7.85
C ILE A 31 1.60 -2.91 6.70
N GLN A 32 2.79 -2.32 6.70
CA GLN A 32 3.33 -1.52 5.61
C GLN A 32 4.58 -2.25 5.09
N PRO A 33 4.46 -3.09 4.04
CA PRO A 33 5.62 -3.72 3.43
C PRO A 33 6.46 -2.70 2.65
N MET A 34 7.72 -3.04 2.37
CA MET A 34 8.54 -2.24 1.45
C MET A 34 7.99 -2.40 0.04
N MET A 35 7.55 -1.29 -0.56
CA MET A 35 7.05 -1.22 -1.93
C MET A 35 8.16 -0.76 -2.88
N ASP A 36 7.99 -1.01 -4.17
CA ASP A 36 8.85 -0.49 -5.21
C ASP A 36 8.04 -0.21 -6.49
N ASN A 37 8.67 0.41 -7.48
CA ASN A 37 8.05 0.71 -8.77
C ASN A 37 7.86 -0.51 -9.69
N SER A 38 8.46 -1.67 -9.38
CA SER A 38 8.35 -2.86 -10.22
C SER A 38 6.92 -3.41 -10.26
N ILE A 39 6.12 -3.14 -9.22
CA ILE A 39 4.68 -3.45 -9.22
C ILE A 39 3.96 -2.88 -10.44
N ALA A 40 4.42 -1.74 -10.99
CA ALA A 40 3.82 -1.08 -12.14
C ALA A 40 3.85 -1.94 -13.41
N THR A 41 4.94 -2.67 -13.61
CA THR A 41 5.29 -3.26 -14.90
C THR A 41 5.40 -4.77 -14.86
N ASP A 42 5.62 -5.36 -13.69
CA ASP A 42 5.87 -6.79 -13.53
C ASP A 42 4.60 -7.50 -13.04
N SER A 43 4.07 -8.43 -13.85
CA SER A 43 2.86 -9.19 -13.53
C SER A 43 3.05 -10.13 -12.35
N PHE A 44 4.22 -10.75 -12.20
CA PHE A 44 4.52 -11.62 -11.06
C PHE A 44 4.52 -10.83 -9.76
N ARG A 45 5.06 -9.61 -9.80
CA ARG A 45 5.02 -8.67 -8.68
C ARG A 45 3.58 -8.27 -8.35
N GLN A 46 2.75 -7.95 -9.34
CA GLN A 46 1.33 -7.64 -9.11
C GLN A 46 0.60 -8.80 -8.42
N GLU A 47 0.75 -10.01 -8.95
CA GLU A 47 0.16 -11.23 -8.36
C GLU A 47 0.63 -11.45 -6.92
N ALA A 48 1.92 -11.27 -6.64
CA ALA A 48 2.45 -11.39 -5.29
C ALA A 48 1.85 -10.35 -4.34
N PHE A 49 1.61 -9.12 -4.80
CA PHE A 49 0.94 -8.09 -4.01
C PHE A 49 -0.51 -8.46 -3.68
N PHE A 50 -1.27 -8.94 -4.67
CA PHE A 50 -2.66 -9.38 -4.45
C PHE A 50 -2.73 -10.60 -3.52
N ALA A 51 -1.80 -11.54 -3.66
CA ALA A 51 -1.66 -12.67 -2.75
C ALA A 51 -1.37 -12.19 -1.32
N LEU A 52 -0.44 -11.24 -1.14
CA LEU A 52 -0.16 -10.66 0.17
C LEU A 52 -1.41 -10.04 0.78
N CYS A 53 -2.13 -9.22 0.03
CA CYS A 53 -3.33 -8.57 0.52
C CYS A 53 -4.41 -9.61 0.90
N SER A 54 -4.55 -10.67 0.11
CA SER A 54 -5.52 -11.75 0.35
C SER A 54 -5.20 -12.51 1.64
N VAL A 55 -3.93 -12.84 1.84
CA VAL A 55 -3.45 -13.48 3.07
C VAL A 55 -3.65 -12.55 4.27
N ALA A 56 -3.24 -11.28 4.19
CA ALA A 56 -3.41 -10.32 5.27
C ALA A 56 -4.88 -10.17 5.69
N ARG A 57 -5.79 -10.12 4.72
CA ARG A 57 -7.24 -10.09 4.97
C ARG A 57 -7.72 -11.31 5.76
N ALA A 58 -7.19 -12.51 5.52
CA ALA A 58 -7.55 -13.70 6.28
C ALA A 58 -7.18 -13.59 7.77
N TYR A 59 -6.17 -12.79 8.11
CA TYR A 59 -5.80 -12.45 9.49
C TYR A 59 -6.50 -11.19 10.03
N ASN A 60 -7.44 -10.61 9.27
CA ASN A 60 -8.07 -9.32 9.57
C ASN A 60 -7.04 -8.18 9.75
N ILE A 61 -5.97 -8.22 8.95
CA ILE A 61 -4.91 -7.21 8.90
C ILE A 61 -4.96 -6.53 7.53
N GLY A 62 -4.92 -5.20 7.50
CA GLY A 62 -4.83 -4.42 6.26
C GLY A 62 -3.39 -4.27 5.77
N VAL A 63 -3.21 -4.12 4.47
CA VAL A 63 -1.93 -3.72 3.86
C VAL A 63 -1.97 -2.21 3.61
N LEU A 64 -0.92 -1.51 4.03
CA LEU A 64 -0.73 -0.08 3.82
C LEU A 64 0.29 0.17 2.72
N VAL A 65 -0.04 1.12 1.86
CA VAL A 65 0.83 1.63 0.81
C VAL A 65 0.98 3.13 1.01
N GLU A 66 2.20 3.65 0.93
CA GLU A 66 2.49 5.08 1.08
C GLU A 66 2.93 5.68 -0.25
N ASN A 67 2.48 6.90 -0.54
CA ASN A 67 3.07 7.66 -1.63
C ASN A 67 4.46 8.14 -1.23
N LYS A 68 5.49 7.42 -1.68
CA LYS A 68 6.89 7.84 -1.55
C LYS A 68 7.54 7.93 -2.92
N GLU A 69 8.53 8.79 -3.02
CA GLU A 69 9.47 8.81 -4.14
C GLU A 69 10.09 7.41 -4.31
N ASN A 70 10.03 6.85 -5.52
CA ASN A 70 10.43 5.48 -5.87
C ASN A 70 9.50 4.34 -5.41
N GLU A 71 8.37 4.65 -4.77
CA GLU A 71 7.28 3.70 -4.51
C GLU A 71 6.08 4.06 -5.41
N CYS A 72 5.42 3.05 -5.99
CA CYS A 72 4.45 3.25 -7.07
C CYS A 72 3.16 4.01 -6.66
N ALA A 73 3.01 4.47 -5.41
CA ALA A 73 1.71 4.85 -4.83
C ALA A 73 1.13 6.18 -5.29
N VAL A 74 1.66 6.76 -6.37
CA VAL A 74 1.43 8.15 -6.75
C VAL A 74 0.76 8.33 -8.12
N ASP A 75 0.61 7.25 -8.90
CA ASP A 75 0.10 7.34 -10.28
C ASP A 75 -1.27 6.69 -10.50
N HIS A 76 -1.92 7.09 -11.60
CA HIS A 76 -3.14 6.48 -12.17
C HIS A 76 -3.08 4.95 -12.21
N TYR A 77 -1.86 4.41 -12.28
CA TYR A 77 -1.55 3.00 -12.25
C TYR A 77 -2.24 2.23 -11.12
N PHE A 78 -2.24 2.71 -9.87
CA PHE A 78 -2.90 1.98 -8.78
C PHE A 78 -4.43 1.96 -8.94
N GLU A 79 -5.01 3.01 -9.50
CA GLU A 79 -6.43 2.97 -9.86
C GLU A 79 -6.70 1.90 -10.91
N GLU A 80 -5.83 1.76 -11.90
CA GLU A 80 -5.97 0.76 -12.95
C GLU A 80 -5.75 -0.67 -12.45
N LEU A 81 -4.74 -0.87 -11.59
CA LEU A 81 -4.44 -2.15 -10.97
C LEU A 81 -5.63 -2.64 -10.14
N PHE A 82 -6.29 -1.76 -9.38
CA PHE A 82 -7.44 -2.11 -8.54
C PHE A 82 -8.81 -1.97 -9.22
N LYS A 83 -8.88 -1.57 -10.51
CA LYS A 83 -10.14 -1.57 -11.27
C LYS A 83 -10.69 -2.99 -11.45
N LYS A 84 -9.81 -3.98 -11.58
CA LYS A 84 -10.16 -5.37 -11.93
C LYS A 84 -10.46 -6.27 -10.73
N GLU A 85 -9.80 -6.04 -9.58
CA GLU A 85 -9.96 -6.88 -8.38
C GLU A 85 -10.46 -6.07 -7.19
N LEU A 86 -11.79 -6.00 -7.05
CA LEU A 86 -12.48 -5.25 -6.00
C LEU A 86 -12.46 -5.93 -4.62
N GLN A 87 -12.10 -7.22 -4.56
CA GLN A 87 -12.21 -8.04 -3.36
C GLN A 87 -11.11 -7.73 -2.34
N VAL A 88 -9.94 -7.24 -2.76
CA VAL A 88 -8.84 -6.98 -1.81
C VAL A 88 -8.13 -5.70 -2.18
N LYS A 89 -8.45 -4.62 -1.45
CA LYS A 89 -7.85 -3.30 -1.65
C LYS A 89 -6.94 -2.92 -0.49
N PRO A 90 -5.72 -2.42 -0.75
CA PRO A 90 -4.90 -1.84 0.30
C PRO A 90 -5.55 -0.55 0.83
N LYS A 91 -5.02 -0.09 1.96
CA LYS A 91 -5.26 1.24 2.49
C LYS A 91 -4.04 2.12 2.25
N PHE A 92 -4.24 3.43 2.25
CA PHE A 92 -3.20 4.37 1.87
C PHE A 92 -2.76 5.24 3.05
N ILE A 93 -1.44 5.43 3.12
CA ILE A 93 -0.80 6.49 3.87
C ILE A 93 -0.52 7.61 2.88
N PHE A 94 -1.04 8.79 3.18
CA PHE A 94 -0.79 9.97 2.39
C PHE A 94 0.29 10.84 3.05
N ASN A 95 1.41 11.05 2.35
CA ASN A 95 2.55 11.86 2.76
C ASN A 95 2.70 13.06 1.80
N PRO A 96 2.29 14.28 2.17
CA PRO A 96 2.31 15.43 1.28
C PRO A 96 3.72 15.93 0.95
N ALA A 97 4.72 15.66 1.79
CA ALA A 97 6.10 16.09 1.55
C ALA A 97 6.68 15.46 0.27
N GLU A 98 6.28 14.23 -0.06
CA GLU A 98 6.71 13.51 -1.25
C GLU A 98 6.19 14.15 -2.54
N PHE A 99 5.04 14.85 -2.49
CA PHE A 99 4.53 15.61 -3.64
C PHE A 99 5.25 16.94 -3.86
N VAL A 100 5.68 17.58 -2.78
CA VAL A 100 6.46 18.83 -2.85
C VAL A 100 7.80 18.58 -3.52
N LYS A 101 8.43 17.42 -3.28
CA LYS A 101 9.71 17.03 -3.90
C LYS A 101 9.64 16.89 -5.43
N VAL A 102 8.52 16.41 -5.96
CA VAL A 102 8.37 16.10 -7.39
C VAL A 102 7.84 17.29 -8.21
N ASP A 103 7.73 18.48 -7.62
CA ASP A 103 7.15 19.70 -8.21
C ASP A 103 5.79 19.45 -8.91
N ALA A 104 5.09 18.41 -8.47
CA ALA A 104 3.77 18.07 -8.97
C ALA A 104 2.76 18.84 -8.13
N HIS A 105 1.95 19.67 -8.79
CA HIS A 105 0.99 20.56 -8.13
C HIS A 105 0.24 19.83 -7.00
N PRO A 106 0.28 20.36 -5.76
CA PRO A 106 -0.14 19.60 -4.61
C PRO A 106 -1.64 19.27 -4.68
N PHE A 107 -1.94 18.06 -4.22
CA PHE A 107 -3.20 17.68 -3.57
C PHE A 107 -4.44 17.41 -4.43
N PHE A 108 -4.91 18.35 -5.24
CA PHE A 108 -6.35 18.32 -5.57
C PHE A 108 -6.74 17.49 -6.81
N HIS A 109 -5.87 17.36 -7.80
CA HIS A 109 -6.27 16.75 -9.07
C HIS A 109 -5.87 15.29 -9.26
N ARG A 110 -4.83 14.80 -8.57
CA ARG A 110 -4.38 13.40 -8.72
C ARG A 110 -5.02 12.45 -7.72
N PHE A 111 -5.10 12.83 -6.44
CA PHE A 111 -5.61 11.95 -5.39
C PHE A 111 -7.08 12.23 -5.00
N TYR A 112 -7.51 13.50 -4.96
CA TYR A 112 -8.92 13.85 -4.63
C TYR A 112 -9.92 13.56 -5.77
N ARG A 113 -9.45 13.56 -7.02
CA ARG A 113 -10.23 13.05 -8.17
C ARG A 113 -10.17 11.53 -8.28
N SER A 114 -9.24 10.90 -7.56
CA SER A 114 -9.04 9.46 -7.59
C SER A 114 -10.07 8.76 -6.72
N ARG A 115 -10.41 7.51 -7.07
CA ARG A 115 -11.25 6.64 -6.24
C ARG A 115 -10.53 6.23 -4.94
N LEU A 116 -9.21 6.41 -4.86
CA LEU A 116 -8.37 6.02 -3.73
C LEU A 116 -8.50 6.96 -2.52
N LYS A 117 -9.08 8.17 -2.67
CA LYS A 117 -9.25 9.12 -1.55
C LYS A 117 -10.01 8.52 -0.36
N ASN A 118 -10.97 7.63 -0.63
CA ASN A 118 -11.78 6.96 0.38
C ASN A 118 -11.03 5.82 1.08
N ASP A 119 -9.87 5.43 0.55
CA ASP A 119 -9.01 4.37 1.08
C ASP A 119 -7.80 4.93 1.83
N ILE A 120 -7.63 6.25 1.89
CA ILE A 120 -6.64 6.92 2.75
C ILE A 120 -7.09 6.83 4.20
N ILE A 121 -6.24 6.29 5.07
CA ILE A 121 -6.54 6.16 6.50
C ILE A 121 -5.53 6.88 7.39
N ILE A 122 -4.37 7.28 6.85
CA ILE A 122 -3.32 8.00 7.57
C ILE A 122 -2.88 9.20 6.73
N LEU A 123 -2.81 10.38 7.35
CA LEU A 123 -2.09 11.55 6.85
C LEU A 123 -0.77 11.63 7.63
N ARG A 124 0.37 11.45 6.95
CA ARG A 124 1.70 11.61 7.54
C ARG A 124 2.15 13.05 7.37
N ILE A 125 2.40 13.73 8.47
CA ILE A 125 3.01 15.06 8.51
C ILE A 125 4.38 14.86 9.16
N ASN A 126 5.44 15.07 8.38
CA ASN A 126 6.82 14.98 8.85
C ASN A 126 7.29 16.35 9.34
#